data_AF-A0ABD0NF35-F1
#
_entry.id   AF-A0ABD0NF35-F1
#
_cell.length_a   1.000
_cell.length_b   1.000
_cell.length_c   1.000
_cell.angle_alpha   90.00
_cell.angle_beta   90.00
_cell.angle_gamma   90.00
#
_symmetry.space_group_name_H-M   'P 1'
#
loop_
_entity.id
_entity.type
_entity.pdbx_description
1 polymer ?
#
loop_
_entity_poly.entity_id
_entity_poly.type
_entity_poly.pdbx_seq_one_letter_code
_entity_poly.pdbx_strand_id
1 'polypeptide(L)'
;MERATGIRWYAALRSCFPILTWLPRYNLTWLKMDLIAGLTVGLTAVPQALAYAEVAGLPVQYGLYSAFMGGFIYCIFGTSKDITLGPTAIMSLLCSAYIGGDPVFAVVLTLLCGVIQAGMALLRL
;
A
#
# COMPACT_ATOMS: atom_id res chain seq x y z
N MET A 1 -12.86 2.97 -40.52
CA MET A 1 -11.85 3.59 -39.63
C MET A 1 -12.23 3.31 -38.16
N GLU A 2 -12.29 2.04 -37.73
CA GLU A 2 -12.93 1.65 -36.44
C GLU A 2 -12.07 0.75 -35.53
N ARG A 3 -10.83 0.40 -35.89
CA ARG A 3 -10.01 -0.57 -35.14
C ARG A 3 -9.05 0.04 -34.10
N ALA A 4 -9.03 1.36 -33.93
CA ALA A 4 -8.01 2.06 -33.12
C ALA A 4 -8.38 2.31 -31.64
N THR A 5 -9.66 2.18 -31.27
CA THR A 5 -10.09 2.32 -29.86
C THR A 5 -9.69 1.08 -29.05
N GLY A 6 -9.85 -0.11 -29.67
CA GLY A 6 -9.23 -1.42 -29.38
C GLY A 6 -8.04 -1.46 -28.41
N ILE A 7 -7.01 -0.73 -28.78
CA ILE A 7 -5.66 -0.94 -28.24
C ILE A 7 -5.39 0.00 -27.06
N ARG A 8 -6.16 1.09 -26.95
CA ARG A 8 -5.91 2.19 -26.01
C ARG A 8 -6.35 1.87 -24.59
N TRP A 9 -7.47 1.17 -24.43
CA TRP A 9 -7.97 0.75 -23.12
C TRP A 9 -7.21 -0.47 -22.56
N TYR A 10 -6.73 -1.40 -23.39
CA TYR A 10 -5.84 -2.47 -22.92
C TYR A 10 -4.49 -1.92 -22.42
N ALA A 11 -3.93 -0.92 -23.10
CA ALA A 11 -2.72 -0.24 -22.64
C ALA A 11 -2.97 0.51 -21.32
N ALA A 12 -4.09 1.24 -21.20
CA ALA A 12 -4.47 1.93 -19.97
C ALA A 12 -4.72 0.95 -18.79
N LEU A 13 -5.39 -0.18 -19.03
CA LEU A 13 -5.59 -1.24 -18.05
C LEU A 13 -4.27 -1.88 -17.61
N ARG A 14 -3.32 -2.10 -18.53
CA ARG A 14 -1.96 -2.57 -18.19
C ARG A 14 -1.15 -1.54 -17.40
N SER A 15 -1.34 -0.25 -17.65
CA SER A 15 -0.72 0.81 -16.86
C SER A 15 -1.35 0.96 -15.47
N CYS A 16 -2.64 0.67 -15.32
CA CYS A 16 -3.36 0.77 -14.05
C CYS A 16 -3.21 -0.48 -13.17
N PHE A 17 -3.04 -1.66 -13.79
CA PHE A 17 -2.80 -2.94 -13.12
C PHE A 17 -1.45 -3.54 -13.58
N PRO A 18 -0.33 -3.01 -13.08
CA PRO A 18 1.01 -3.53 -13.38
C PRO A 18 1.16 -5.02 -13.04
N ILE A 19 0.34 -5.56 -12.13
CA ILE A 19 0.28 -6.99 -11.81
C ILE A 19 0.09 -7.90 -13.03
N LEU A 20 -0.69 -7.47 -14.02
CA LEU A 20 -0.94 -8.26 -15.22
C LEU A 20 0.29 -8.35 -16.15
N THR A 21 1.31 -7.52 -15.93
CA THR A 21 2.54 -7.51 -16.75
C THR A 21 3.65 -8.37 -16.17
N TRP A 22 3.82 -8.38 -14.84
CA TRP A 22 4.88 -9.13 -14.17
C TRP A 22 4.46 -10.55 -13.79
N LEU A 23 3.20 -10.78 -13.42
CA LEU A 23 2.68 -12.11 -13.05
C LEU A 23 2.90 -13.19 -14.12
N PRO A 24 2.62 -12.97 -15.43
CA PRO A 24 2.87 -13.99 -16.46
C PRO A 24 4.35 -14.21 -16.78
N ARG A 25 5.26 -13.33 -16.33
CA ARG A 25 6.72 -13.47 -16.47
C ARG A 25 7.38 -14.02 -15.21
N TYR A 26 6.61 -14.31 -14.17
CA TYR A 26 7.11 -14.71 -12.87
C TYR A 26 7.62 -16.15 -12.88
N ASN A 27 8.86 -16.36 -12.43
CA ASN A 27 9.51 -17.67 -12.42
C ASN A 27 9.40 -18.31 -11.03
N LEU A 28 9.07 -19.61 -10.97
CA LEU A 28 9.00 -20.42 -9.75
C LEU A 28 10.32 -20.45 -8.95
N THR A 29 11.47 -20.22 -9.61
CA THR A 29 12.76 -20.11 -8.92
C THR A 29 12.84 -18.85 -8.06
N TRP A 30 12.20 -17.75 -8.47
CA TRP A 30 12.15 -16.51 -7.70
C TRP A 30 11.25 -16.62 -6.48
N LEU A 31 10.25 -17.50 -6.51
CA LEU A 31 9.34 -17.74 -5.38
C LEU A 31 10.10 -18.11 -4.10
N LYS A 32 11.17 -18.90 -4.20
CA LYS A 32 11.99 -19.28 -3.02
C LYS A 32 12.67 -18.08 -2.39
N MET A 33 13.21 -17.18 -3.22
CA MET A 33 13.92 -15.99 -2.76
C MET A 33 12.93 -14.95 -2.23
N ASP A 34 11.80 -14.75 -2.91
CA ASP A 34 10.74 -13.85 -2.47
C ASP A 34 10.06 -14.35 -1.18
N LEU A 35 9.99 -15.66 -0.94
CA LEU A 35 9.47 -16.22 0.32
C LEU A 35 10.40 -15.95 1.50
N ILE A 36 11.71 -16.12 1.32
CA ILE A 36 12.70 -15.78 2.36
C ILE A 36 12.71 -14.27 2.62
N ALA A 37 12.69 -13.46 1.56
CA ALA A 37 12.63 -12.00 1.66
C ALA A 37 11.34 -11.54 2.36
N GLY A 38 10.19 -12.07 1.94
CA GLY A 38 8.89 -11.77 2.52
C GLY A 38 8.77 -12.18 3.99
N LEU A 39 9.33 -13.33 4.37
CA LEU A 39 9.38 -13.75 5.77
C LEU A 39 10.28 -12.82 6.60
N THR A 40 11.44 -12.43 6.06
CA THR A 40 12.36 -11.50 6.72
C THR A 40 11.73 -10.13 6.93
N VAL A 41 11.12 -9.57 5.88
CA VAL A 41 10.42 -8.28 5.93
C VAL A 41 9.17 -8.35 6.82
N GLY A 42 8.42 -9.45 6.76
CA GLY A 42 7.24 -9.65 7.62
C GLY A 42 7.61 -9.70 9.09
N LEU A 43 8.68 -10.42 9.45
CA LEU A 43 9.18 -10.50 10.82
C LEU A 43 9.63 -9.14 11.38
N THR A 44 10.16 -8.25 10.55
CA THR A 44 10.54 -6.89 10.98
C THR A 44 9.37 -5.91 10.93
N ALA A 45 8.43 -6.07 10.00
CA ALA A 45 7.27 -5.20 9.83
C ALA A 45 6.26 -5.33 10.99
N VAL A 46 6.06 -6.53 11.53
CA VAL A 46 5.14 -6.78 12.65
C VAL A 46 5.51 -5.93 13.89
N PRO A 47 6.71 -6.03 14.48
CA PRO A 47 7.07 -5.22 15.64
C PRO A 47 7.11 -3.72 15.32
N GLN A 48 7.54 -3.35 14.10
CA GLN A 48 7.55 -1.96 13.65
C GLN A 48 6.13 -1.36 13.62
N ALA A 49 5.16 -2.08 13.07
CA ALA A 49 3.77 -1.62 12.98
C ALA A 49 3.12 -1.49 14.37
N LEU A 50 3.41 -2.40 15.29
CA LEU A 50 2.95 -2.33 16.68
C LEU A 50 3.50 -1.08 17.38
N ALA A 51 4.81 -0.82 17.25
CA ALA A 51 5.44 0.36 17.83
C ALA A 51 4.88 1.67 17.25
N TYR A 52 4.57 1.70 15.96
CA TYR A 52 4.01 2.88 15.30
C TYR A 52 2.55 3.16 15.67
N ALA A 53 1.74 2.13 15.92
CA ALA A 53 0.41 2.32 16.48
C ALA A 53 0.43 2.95 17.88
N GLU A 54 1.37 2.51 18.73
CA GLU A 54 1.59 3.11 20.05
C GLU A 54 2.03 4.58 19.94
N VAL A 55 2.93 4.91 19.01
CA VAL A 55 3.34 6.30 18.75
C VAL A 55 2.16 7.16 18.26
N ALA A 56 1.23 6.57 17.51
CA ALA A 56 0.00 7.25 17.10
C ALA A 56 -1.02 7.41 18.24
N GLY A 57 -0.81 6.77 19.40
CA GLY A 57 -1.78 6.76 20.50
C GLY A 57 -3.03 5.90 20.20
N LEU A 58 -2.90 4.91 19.32
CA LEU A 58 -4.00 4.00 18.93
C LEU A 58 -3.75 2.59 19.49
N PRO A 59 -4.82 1.77 19.65
CA PRO A 59 -4.65 0.36 19.96
C PRO A 59 -3.76 -0.33 18.92
N VAL A 60 -2.81 -1.16 19.40
CA VAL A 60 -1.77 -1.79 18.57
C VAL A 60 -2.28 -2.56 17.35
N GLN A 61 -3.51 -3.07 17.41
CA GLN A 61 -4.14 -3.81 16.33
C GLN A 61 -4.30 -2.95 15.06
N TYR A 62 -4.48 -1.63 15.19
CA TYR A 62 -4.58 -0.71 14.06
C TYR A 62 -3.27 -0.59 13.27
N GLY A 63 -2.12 -0.78 13.93
CA GLY A 63 -0.82 -0.88 13.27
C GLY A 63 -0.76 -2.09 12.34
N LEU A 64 -1.21 -3.24 12.81
CA LEU A 64 -1.24 -4.47 11.99
C LEU A 64 -2.23 -4.35 10.83
N TYR A 65 -3.40 -3.77 11.05
CA TYR A 65 -4.39 -3.55 9.98
C TYR A 65 -3.85 -2.63 8.88
N SER A 66 -3.19 -1.53 9.26
CA SER A 66 -2.60 -0.60 8.29
C SER A 66 -1.44 -1.22 7.50
N ALA A 67 -0.55 -1.98 8.17
CA ALA A 67 0.56 -2.67 7.52
C ALA A 67 0.08 -3.74 6.53
N PHE A 68 -0.88 -4.57 6.94
CA PHE A 68 -1.43 -5.63 6.09
C PHE A 68 -2.18 -5.07 4.88
N MET A 69 -3.13 -4.15 5.11
CA MET A 69 -3.96 -3.60 4.04
C MET A 69 -3.13 -2.74 3.07
N GLY A 70 -2.16 -1.99 3.57
CA GLY A 70 -1.23 -1.21 2.74
C GLY A 70 -0.43 -2.09 1.78
N GLY A 71 0.16 -3.18 2.30
CA GLY A 71 0.86 -4.17 1.46
C GLY A 71 -0.06 -4.86 0.46
N PHE A 72 -1.25 -5.28 0.88
CA PHE A 72 -2.22 -5.97 0.01
C PHE A 72 -2.66 -5.10 -1.17
N ILE A 73 -3.01 -3.85 -0.93
CA ILE A 73 -3.38 -2.90 -2.00
C ILE A 73 -2.18 -2.65 -2.91
N TYR A 74 -0.97 -2.48 -2.35
CA TYR A 74 0.24 -2.28 -3.15
C TYR A 74 0.58 -3.47 -4.04
N CYS A 75 0.32 -4.70 -3.62
CA CYS A 75 0.56 -5.85 -4.49
C CYS A 75 -0.27 -5.79 -5.79
N ILE A 76 -1.47 -5.20 -5.75
CA ILE A 76 -2.39 -5.11 -6.89
C ILE A 76 -2.05 -3.92 -7.80
N PHE A 77 -1.81 -2.75 -7.20
CA PHE A 77 -1.64 -1.47 -7.91
C PHE A 77 -0.18 -1.01 -8.02
N GLY A 78 0.75 -1.66 -7.32
CA GLY A 78 2.13 -1.26 -7.19
C GLY A 78 2.92 -1.43 -8.47
N THR A 79 3.58 -0.36 -8.89
CA THR A 79 4.40 -0.33 -10.11
C THR A 79 5.80 -0.90 -9.89
N SER A 80 6.28 -0.94 -8.64
CA SER A 80 7.64 -1.39 -8.29
C SER A 80 7.62 -2.66 -7.45
N LYS A 81 8.40 -3.67 -7.84
CA LYS A 81 8.45 -5.00 -7.21
C LYS A 81 9.05 -5.01 -5.80
N ASP A 82 9.98 -4.10 -5.49
CA ASP A 82 10.78 -4.15 -4.26
C ASP A 82 10.32 -3.15 -3.17
N ILE A 83 9.19 -2.46 -3.38
CA ILE A 83 8.67 -1.49 -2.41
C ILE A 83 7.75 -2.19 -1.42
N THR A 84 8.01 -2.01 -0.14
CA THR A 84 7.12 -2.41 0.95
C THR A 84 6.36 -1.19 1.46
N LEU A 85 5.03 -1.23 1.43
CA LEU A 85 4.18 -0.21 2.04
C LEU A 85 3.73 -0.63 3.44
N GLY A 86 3.75 0.31 4.36
CA GLY A 86 3.31 0.12 5.73
C GLY A 86 3.31 1.44 6.52
N PRO A 87 2.85 1.41 7.78
CA PRO A 87 2.93 2.58 8.65
C PRO A 87 4.40 3.00 8.84
N THR A 88 4.63 4.31 8.91
CA THR A 88 5.95 4.90 9.17
C THR A 88 5.91 5.76 10.42
N ALA A 89 7.07 5.97 11.05
CA ALA A 89 7.18 6.79 12.26
C ALA A 89 6.62 8.21 12.04
N ILE A 90 6.93 8.84 10.91
CA ILE A 90 6.48 10.20 10.58
C ILE A 90 4.95 10.25 10.43
N MET A 91 4.36 9.29 9.72
CA MET A 91 2.89 9.23 9.56
C MET A 91 2.19 9.02 10.90
N SER A 92 2.79 8.23 11.79
CA SER A 92 2.24 7.95 13.12
C SER A 92 2.26 9.18 14.02
N LEU A 93 3.37 9.92 14.02
CA LEU A 93 3.49 11.18 14.76
C LEU A 93 2.52 12.26 14.25
N LEU A 94 2.39 12.39 12.92
CA LEU A 94 1.45 13.33 12.33
C LEU A 94 0.00 12.96 12.66
N CYS A 95 -0.35 11.67 12.57
CA CYS A 95 -1.68 11.18 12.91
C CYS A 95 -2.00 11.49 14.38
N SER A 96 -1.08 11.17 15.30
CA SER A 96 -1.18 11.41 16.75
C SER A 96 -1.62 12.84 17.09
N ALA A 97 -1.07 13.83 16.38
CA ALA A 97 -1.38 15.25 16.59
C ALA A 97 -2.84 15.64 16.31
N TYR A 98 -3.59 14.85 15.53
CA TYR A 98 -4.96 15.20 15.10
C TYR A 98 -6.05 14.26 15.61
N ILE A 99 -5.72 13.02 15.99
CA ILE A 99 -6.72 12.00 16.35
C ILE A 99 -7.13 11.99 17.82
N GLY A 100 -6.34 12.58 18.72
CA GLY A 100 -6.67 12.67 20.15
C GLY A 100 -6.89 11.33 20.86
N GLY A 101 -6.37 10.22 20.30
CA GLY A 101 -6.53 8.86 20.84
C GLY A 101 -7.83 8.14 20.44
N ASP A 102 -8.70 8.76 19.65
CA ASP A 102 -9.91 8.09 19.13
C ASP A 102 -9.64 7.46 17.75
N PRO A 103 -9.83 6.14 17.59
CA PRO A 103 -9.67 5.47 16.30
C PRO A 103 -10.57 6.01 15.18
N VAL A 104 -11.74 6.57 15.51
CA VAL A 104 -12.68 7.08 14.50
C VAL A 104 -12.06 8.26 13.74
N PHE A 105 -11.37 9.17 14.44
CA PHE A 105 -10.66 10.27 13.79
C PHE A 105 -9.52 9.77 12.90
N ALA A 106 -8.83 8.69 13.29
CA ALA A 106 -7.80 8.07 12.45
C ALA A 106 -8.38 7.50 11.14
N VAL A 107 -9.54 6.85 11.21
CA VAL A 107 -10.23 6.30 10.03
C VAL A 107 -10.70 7.42 9.10
N VAL A 108 -11.28 8.49 9.63
CA VAL A 108 -11.72 9.64 8.82
C VAL A 108 -10.52 10.36 8.19
N LEU A 109 -9.44 10.57 8.95
CA LEU A 109 -8.21 11.20 8.46
C LEU A 109 -7.58 10.40 7.32
N THR A 110 -7.49 9.08 7.47
CA THR A 110 -6.95 8.19 6.43
C THR A 110 -7.85 8.14 5.20
N LEU A 111 -9.17 8.17 5.37
CA LEU A 111 -10.13 8.26 4.26
C LEU A 111 -9.96 9.57 3.47
N LEU A 112 -9.89 10.71 4.16
CA LEU A 112 -9.70 12.02 3.54
C LEU A 112 -8.36 12.09 2.80
N CYS A 113 -7.28 11.60 3.41
CA CYS A 113 -5.98 11.49 2.77
C CYS A 113 -6.04 10.65 1.48
N GLY A 114 -6.74 9.51 1.52
CA GLY A 114 -6.97 8.65 0.36
C GLY A 114 -7.75 9.33 -0.77
N VAL A 115 -8.79 10.10 -0.45
CA VAL A 115 -9.55 10.88 -1.44
C VAL A 115 -8.67 11.94 -2.10
N ILE A 116 -7.86 12.65 -1.32
CA ILE A 116 -6.93 13.66 -1.83
C ILE A 116 -5.86 13.01 -2.72
N GLN A 117 -5.27 11.90 -2.28
CA GLN A 117 -4.28 11.15 -3.06
C GLN A 117 -4.87 10.61 -4.37
N ALA A 118 -6.11 10.09 -4.35
CA ALA A 118 -6.80 9.66 -5.56
C ALA A 118 -7.07 10.84 -6.51
N GLY A 119 -7.44 12.00 -5.98
CA GLY A 119 -7.61 13.24 -6.75
C GLY A 119 -6.32 13.71 -7.41
N MET A 120 -5.21 13.74 -6.67
CA MET A 120 -3.88 14.09 -7.22
C MET A 120 -3.43 13.09 -8.29
N ALA A 121 -3.62 11.79 -8.05
CA ALA A 121 -3.31 10.74 -9.02
C ALA A 121 -4.12 10.90 -10.33
N LEU A 122 -5.39 11.31 -10.24
CA LEU A 122 -6.23 11.56 -11.42
C LEU A 122 -5.78 12.79 -12.20
N LEU A 123 -5.31 13.83 -11.51
CA LEU A 123 -4.71 15.04 -12.10
C LEU A 123 -3.27 14.82 -12.59
N ARG A 124 -2.67 13.66 -12.29
CA ARG A 124 -1.26 13.34 -12.54
C ARG A 124 -0.30 14.36 -11.91
N LEU A 125 -0.65 14.82 -10.71
CA LEU A 125 0.21 15.64 -9.84
C LEU A 125 0.98 14.74 -8.87
#